data_AF-A0A3L8D6S2-F1
#
_entry.id   AF-A0A3L8D6S2-F1
#
_cell.length_a   1.000
_cell.length_b   1.000
_cell.length_c   1.000
_cell.angle_alpha   90.00
_cell.angle_beta   90.00
_cell.angle_gamma   90.00
#
_symmetry.space_group_name_H-M   'P 1'
#
loop_
_entity.id
_entity.type
_entity.pdbx_description
1 polymer ?
#
loop_
_entity_poly.entity_id
_entity_poly.type
_entity_poly.pdbx_seq_one_letter_code
_entity_poly.pdbx_strand_id
1 'polypeptide(L)'
;MQLRFIDSFKFLSSSLDKLASFLNKDKLKTLRSEFAHLSTDDFTLLTRKGVFPYEYVDCAEKLEDTRLPPRESFYSSLTGETVSESDYANAVNVLQRFDIKTLGEYSDLYLKTDVLLLVDVLENFRDSCINSYGLDPAYYYTLPGFT
;
A
#
# COMPACT_ATOMS: atom_id res chain seq x y z
N MET A 1 4.39 26.99 -12.39
CA MET A 1 4.05 25.59 -12.02
C MET A 1 3.14 25.65 -10.81
N GLN A 2 1.92 25.14 -10.91
CA GLN A 2 0.98 25.07 -9.78
C GLN A 2 0.88 23.60 -9.34
N LEU A 3 1.14 23.33 -8.07
CA LEU A 3 0.95 22.00 -7.48
C LEU A 3 -0.46 21.90 -6.90
N ARG A 4 -1.13 20.77 -7.13
CA ARG A 4 -2.45 20.47 -6.58
C ARG A 4 -2.38 19.14 -5.84
N PHE A 5 -2.84 19.14 -4.60
CA PHE A 5 -3.00 17.92 -3.81
C PHE A 5 -4.46 17.48 -3.91
N ILE A 6 -4.67 16.24 -4.33
CA ILE A 6 -5.99 15.64 -4.51
C ILE A 6 -6.09 14.45 -3.57
N ASP A 7 -7.24 14.33 -2.92
CA ASP A 7 -7.55 13.22 -2.03
C ASP A 7 -8.15 12.06 -2.84
N SER A 8 -7.39 10.96 -2.99
CA SER A 8 -7.82 9.77 -3.70
C SER A 8 -9.08 9.14 -3.10
N PHE A 9 -9.31 9.30 -1.80
CA PHE A 9 -10.49 8.78 -1.12
C PHE A 9 -11.79 9.47 -1.58
N LYS A 10 -11.71 10.69 -2.13
CA LYS A 10 -12.86 11.39 -2.75
C LYS A 10 -13.35 10.74 -4.05
N PHE A 11 -12.53 9.88 -4.64
CA PHE A 11 -12.86 9.09 -5.83
C PHE A 11 -13.09 7.62 -5.48
N LEU A 12 -12.26 7.07 -4.61
CA LEU A 12 -12.29 5.66 -4.23
C LEU A 12 -12.45 5.56 -2.71
N SER A 13 -13.70 5.61 -2.24
CA SER A 13 -14.05 5.62 -0.82
C SER A 13 -13.96 4.23 -0.17
N SER A 14 -12.81 3.57 -0.35
CA SER A 14 -12.52 2.25 0.22
C SER A 14 -11.07 2.15 0.69
N SER A 15 -10.77 1.12 1.48
CA SER A 15 -9.39 0.88 1.91
C SER A 15 -8.52 0.47 0.74
N LEU A 16 -7.22 0.83 0.80
CA LEU A 16 -6.25 0.41 -0.22
C LEU A 16 -6.22 -1.11 -0.38
N ASP A 17 -6.32 -1.86 0.71
CA ASP A 17 -6.37 -3.33 0.68
C ASP A 17 -7.52 -3.85 -0.19
N LYS A 18 -8.73 -3.31 0.02
CA LYS A 18 -9.88 -3.68 -0.77
C LYS A 18 -9.74 -3.25 -2.23
N LEU A 19 -9.22 -2.04 -2.50
CA LEU A 19 -9.01 -1.56 -3.87
C LEU A 19 -7.97 -2.38 -4.62
N ALA A 20 -6.85 -2.70 -3.97
CA ALA A 20 -5.80 -3.55 -4.54
C ALA A 20 -6.31 -4.97 -4.81
N SER A 21 -7.20 -5.50 -3.97
CA SER A 21 -7.81 -6.83 -4.17
C SER A 21 -8.61 -6.97 -5.46
N PHE A 22 -9.12 -5.86 -6.02
CA PHE A 22 -9.86 -5.85 -7.28
C PHE A 22 -8.96 -5.80 -8.52
N LEU A 23 -7.67 -5.53 -8.36
CA LEU A 23 -6.72 -5.50 -9.46
C LEU A 23 -6.15 -6.88 -9.71
N ASN A 24 -6.18 -7.32 -10.96
CA ASN A 24 -5.40 -8.46 -11.39
C ASN A 24 -3.91 -8.11 -11.36
N LYS A 25 -3.03 -9.11 -11.18
CA LYS A 25 -1.58 -8.89 -11.09
C LYS A 25 -0.98 -8.22 -12.34
N ASP A 26 -1.57 -8.41 -13.53
CA ASP A 26 -1.16 -7.75 -14.78
C ASP A 26 -1.46 -6.24 -14.80
N LYS A 27 -2.35 -5.78 -13.91
CA LYS A 27 -2.71 -4.37 -13.75
C LYS A 27 -1.80 -3.62 -12.78
N LEU A 28 -0.95 -4.33 -12.02
CA LEU A 28 0.03 -3.77 -11.09
C LEU A 28 1.32 -3.38 -11.82
N LYS A 29 1.20 -2.56 -12.88
CA LYS A 29 2.30 -2.27 -13.81
C LYS A 29 3.42 -1.49 -13.15
N THR A 30 3.09 -0.49 -12.34
CA THR A 30 4.05 0.39 -11.68
C THR A 30 4.79 -0.37 -10.59
N LEU A 31 4.05 -1.09 -9.73
CA LEU A 31 4.63 -1.96 -8.72
C LEU A 31 5.54 -3.02 -9.36
N ARG A 32 5.09 -3.67 -10.45
CA ARG A 32 5.90 -4.68 -11.15
C ARG A 32 7.15 -4.09 -11.80
N SER A 33 7.08 -2.87 -12.33
CA SER A 33 8.23 -2.19 -12.91
C SER A 33 9.29 -1.87 -11.86
N GLU A 34 8.88 -1.38 -10.69
CA GLU A 34 9.80 -1.07 -9.60
C GLU A 34 10.50 -2.32 -9.06
N PHE A 35 9.73 -3.41 -8.94
CA PHE A 35 10.21 -4.69 -8.43
C PHE A 35 10.47 -5.72 -9.54
N ALA A 36 10.91 -5.27 -10.72
CA ALA A 36 11.11 -6.13 -11.90
C ALA A 36 12.15 -7.24 -11.68
N HIS A 37 13.08 -7.03 -10.74
CA HIS A 37 14.12 -7.98 -10.36
C HIS A 37 13.61 -9.12 -9.48
N LEU A 38 12.40 -9.00 -8.90
CA LEU A 38 11.84 -10.02 -8.03
C LEU A 38 11.28 -11.21 -8.81
N SER A 39 11.38 -12.38 -8.19
CA SER A 39 10.64 -13.56 -8.62
C SER A 39 9.11 -13.31 -8.56
N THR A 40 8.33 -14.15 -9.24
CA THR A 40 6.86 -14.05 -9.18
C THR A 40 6.32 -14.28 -7.77
N ASP A 41 6.95 -15.17 -7.00
CA ASP A 41 6.53 -15.50 -5.64
C ASP A 41 6.83 -14.35 -4.69
N ASP A 42 8.02 -13.77 -4.76
CA ASP A 42 8.39 -12.61 -3.93
C ASP A 42 7.56 -11.39 -4.27
N PHE A 43 7.34 -11.14 -5.56
CA PHE A 43 6.47 -10.07 -6.01
C PHE A 43 5.04 -10.22 -5.45
N THR A 44 4.52 -11.45 -5.40
CA THR A 44 3.18 -11.73 -4.87
C THR A 44 3.03 -11.33 -3.40
N LEU A 45 4.11 -11.35 -2.61
CA LEU A 45 4.09 -10.88 -1.23
C LEU A 45 3.81 -9.38 -1.12
N LEU A 46 4.14 -8.61 -2.17
CA LEU A 46 3.99 -7.16 -2.22
C LEU A 46 2.68 -6.70 -2.89
N THR A 47 1.88 -7.61 -3.46
CA THR A 47 0.64 -7.24 -4.20
C THR A 47 -0.56 -6.98 -3.30
N ARG A 48 -0.45 -7.30 -2.00
CA ARG A 48 -1.48 -7.05 -0.98
C ARG A 48 -0.99 -5.98 -0.01
N LYS A 49 -1.92 -5.31 0.66
CA LYS A 49 -1.55 -4.29 1.65
C LYS A 49 -0.74 -4.93 2.79
N GLY A 50 0.38 -4.29 3.14
CA GLY A 50 1.19 -4.68 4.29
C GLY A 50 0.59 -4.22 5.62
N VAL A 51 1.24 -4.61 6.72
CA VAL A 51 0.90 -4.13 8.07
C VAL A 51 2.10 -3.46 8.72
N PHE A 52 1.85 -2.43 9.53
CA PHE A 52 2.90 -1.68 10.21
C PHE A 52 2.48 -1.35 11.65
N PRO A 53 3.39 -1.47 12.64
CA PRO A 53 3.04 -1.28 14.05
C PRO A 53 3.16 0.21 14.44
N TYR A 54 2.18 1.02 14.02
CA TYR A 54 2.21 2.49 14.19
C TYR A 54 2.33 2.92 15.65
N GLU A 55 1.56 2.29 16.54
CA GLU A 55 1.55 2.58 17.97
C GLU A 55 2.84 2.14 18.67
N TYR A 56 3.53 1.14 18.11
CA TYR A 56 4.82 0.72 18.61
C TYR A 56 5.90 1.74 18.28
N VAL A 57 5.97 2.25 17.05
CA VAL A 57 7.02 3.17 16.59
C VAL A 57 6.73 4.60 17.05
N ASP A 58 6.95 4.85 18.34
CA ASP A 58 6.77 6.16 19.00
C ASP A 58 8.04 7.03 19.02
N CYS A 59 9.19 6.47 18.64
CA CYS A 59 10.46 7.18 18.53
C CYS A 59 11.33 6.60 17.40
N ALA A 60 12.31 7.38 16.96
CA ALA A 60 13.17 7.00 15.83
C ALA A 60 14.05 5.79 16.15
N GLU A 61 14.46 5.61 17.40
CA GLU A 61 15.31 4.51 17.84
C GLU A 61 14.66 3.14 17.61
N LYS A 62 13.33 3.04 17.65
CA LYS A 62 12.62 1.79 17.35
C LYS A 62 12.74 1.37 15.88
N LEU A 63 13.06 2.29 14.97
CA LEU A 63 13.34 1.93 13.58
C LEU A 63 14.65 1.12 13.45
N GLU A 64 15.55 1.20 14.44
CA GLU A 64 16.77 0.40 14.49
C GLU A 64 16.54 -1.02 15.03
N ASP A 65 15.32 -1.35 15.47
CA ASP A 65 15.00 -2.69 15.97
C ASP A 65 15.19 -3.73 14.86
N THR A 66 15.92 -4.79 15.18
CA THR A 66 16.35 -5.82 14.22
C THR A 66 15.33 -6.95 14.03
N ARG A 67 14.15 -6.81 14.64
CA ARG A 67 13.06 -7.78 14.60
C ARG A 67 11.73 -7.05 14.61
N LEU A 68 10.72 -7.68 14.00
CA LEU A 68 9.35 -7.23 14.20
C LEU A 68 8.98 -7.33 15.68
N PRO A 69 8.26 -6.34 16.22
CA PRO A 69 7.69 -6.45 17.56
C PRO A 69 6.61 -7.55 17.57
N PRO A 70 6.20 -8.03 18.76
CA PRO A 70 5.11 -9.00 18.88
C PRO A 70 3.84 -8.54 18.16
N ARG A 71 3.00 -9.49 17.73
CA ARG A 71 1.76 -9.18 17.00
C ARG A 71 0.87 -8.21 17.76
N GLU A 72 0.82 -8.31 19.08
CA GLU A 72 0.05 -7.43 19.97
C GLU A 72 0.46 -5.95 19.84
N SER A 73 1.71 -5.68 19.46
CA SER A 73 2.22 -4.33 19.21
C SER A 73 1.78 -3.74 17.87
N PHE A 74 1.05 -4.51 17.04
CA PHE A 74 0.36 -4.03 15.84
C PHE A 74 -1.10 -3.64 16.13
N TYR A 75 -1.48 -3.47 17.40
CA TYR A 75 -2.78 -2.91 17.77
C TYR A 75 -2.95 -1.50 17.20
N SER A 76 -4.06 -1.24 16.52
CA SER A 76 -4.40 0.09 16.04
C SER A 76 -5.49 0.75 16.90
N SER A 77 -5.20 1.93 17.42
CA SER A 77 -6.15 2.79 18.13
C SER A 77 -7.30 3.29 17.24
N LEU A 78 -7.08 3.34 15.92
CA LEU A 78 -8.08 3.75 14.93
C LEU A 78 -9.17 2.69 14.73
N THR A 79 -8.79 1.41 14.69
CA THR A 79 -9.73 0.28 14.50
C THR A 79 -10.13 -0.37 15.81
N GLY A 80 -9.34 -0.19 16.87
CA GLY A 80 -9.51 -0.88 18.14
C GLY A 80 -9.11 -2.35 18.09
N GLU A 81 -8.38 -2.78 17.06
CA GLU A 81 -8.07 -4.18 16.77
C GLU A 81 -6.58 -4.39 16.52
N THR A 82 -6.11 -5.61 16.80
CA THR A 82 -4.77 -6.08 16.40
C THR A 82 -4.86 -6.77 15.05
N VAL A 83 -3.81 -6.67 14.24
CA VAL A 83 -3.71 -7.38 12.95
C VAL A 83 -3.95 -8.88 13.09
N SER A 84 -4.47 -9.49 12.04
CA SER A 84 -4.75 -10.93 12.02
C SER A 84 -3.45 -11.75 12.03
N GLU A 85 -3.56 -13.03 12.43
CA GLU A 85 -2.43 -13.97 12.40
C GLU A 85 -1.84 -14.11 10.98
N SER A 86 -2.67 -14.11 9.94
CA SER A 86 -2.22 -14.21 8.55
C SER A 86 -1.49 -12.95 8.08
N ASP A 87 -1.90 -11.77 8.54
CA ASP A 87 -1.23 -10.51 8.22
C ASP A 87 0.13 -10.42 8.88
N TYR A 88 0.20 -10.78 10.16
CA TYR A 88 1.47 -10.82 10.89
C TYR A 88 2.42 -11.87 10.31
N ALA A 89 1.92 -13.07 9.98
CA ALA A 89 2.72 -14.09 9.30
C ALA A 89 3.26 -13.60 7.94
N ASN A 90 2.47 -12.83 7.19
CA ASN A 90 2.94 -12.22 5.94
C ASN A 90 4.06 -11.19 6.20
N ALA A 91 3.92 -10.33 7.21
CA ALA A 91 4.98 -9.37 7.59
C ALA A 91 6.29 -10.06 7.96
N VAL A 92 6.21 -11.16 8.75
CA VAL A 92 7.38 -11.99 9.08
C VAL A 92 7.99 -12.61 7.83
N ASN A 93 7.17 -13.12 6.92
CA ASN A 93 7.63 -13.71 5.66
C ASN A 93 8.33 -12.67 4.78
N VAL A 94 7.78 -11.45 4.68
CA VAL A 94 8.41 -10.33 3.97
C VAL A 94 9.78 -10.01 4.59
N LEU A 95 9.87 -9.86 5.91
CA LEU A 95 11.15 -9.57 6.56
C LEU A 95 12.22 -10.62 6.22
N GLN A 96 11.85 -11.90 6.24
CA GLN A 96 12.76 -13.00 5.92
C GLN A 96 13.13 -13.08 4.42
N ARG A 97 12.15 -12.97 3.52
CA ARG A 97 12.35 -13.13 2.07
C ARG A 97 13.14 -11.98 1.45
N PHE A 98 12.98 -10.78 1.99
CA PHE A 98 13.65 -9.58 1.50
C PHE A 98 14.94 -9.24 2.28
N ASP A 99 15.36 -10.13 3.19
CA ASP A 99 16.56 -9.99 4.01
C ASP A 99 16.63 -8.65 4.78
N ILE A 100 15.47 -8.18 5.24
CA ILE A 100 15.32 -6.88 5.92
C ILE A 100 15.94 -6.97 7.32
N LYS A 101 16.79 -6.00 7.65
CA LYS A 101 17.62 -5.99 8.86
C LYS A 101 17.04 -5.16 9.99
N THR A 102 16.28 -4.11 9.66
CA THR A 102 15.75 -3.18 10.65
C THR A 102 14.27 -2.88 10.40
N LEU A 103 13.57 -2.43 11.44
CA LEU A 103 12.19 -1.98 11.33
C LEU A 103 12.06 -0.74 10.43
N GLY A 104 13.12 0.06 10.32
CA GLY A 104 13.25 1.17 9.37
C GLY A 104 13.22 0.69 7.92
N GLU A 105 14.06 -0.29 7.56
CA GLU A 105 14.03 -0.89 6.21
C GLU A 105 12.67 -1.54 5.91
N TYR A 106 12.04 -2.18 6.91
CA TYR A 106 10.69 -2.69 6.78
C TYR A 106 9.67 -1.57 6.52
N SER A 107 9.78 -0.44 7.22
CA SER A 107 8.96 0.75 7.03
C SER A 107 9.10 1.33 5.63
N ASP A 108 10.33 1.42 5.12
CA ASP A 108 10.61 1.91 3.78
C ASP A 108 9.96 1.03 2.71
N LEU A 109 10.09 -0.30 2.83
CA LEU A 109 9.44 -1.23 1.92
C LEU A 109 7.92 -1.12 2.02
N TYR A 110 7.37 -1.11 3.25
CA TYR A 110 5.94 -0.97 3.50
C TYR A 110 5.38 0.30 2.83
N LEU A 111 5.96 1.47 3.12
CA LEU A 111 5.53 2.74 2.56
C LEU A 111 5.64 2.77 1.04
N LYS A 112 6.75 2.28 0.49
CA LYS A 112 6.96 2.22 -0.96
C LYS A 112 5.90 1.34 -1.63
N THR A 113 5.60 0.17 -1.07
CA THR A 113 4.56 -0.71 -1.61
C THR A 113 3.16 -0.11 -1.51
N ASP A 114 2.79 0.52 -0.39
CA ASP A 114 1.49 1.18 -0.24
C ASP A 114 1.31 2.31 -1.27
N VAL A 115 2.35 3.12 -1.50
CA VAL A 115 2.33 4.19 -2.52
C VAL A 115 2.20 3.62 -3.92
N LEU A 116 2.99 2.61 -4.28
CA LEU A 116 2.96 2.01 -5.63
C LEU A 116 1.64 1.29 -5.91
N LEU A 117 1.07 0.60 -4.92
CA LEU A 117 -0.26 0.02 -5.02
C LEU A 117 -1.33 1.10 -5.25
N LEU A 118 -1.25 2.21 -4.53
CA LEU A 118 -2.17 3.33 -4.73
C LEU A 118 -2.03 3.95 -6.13
N VAL A 119 -0.81 4.06 -6.65
CA VAL A 119 -0.56 4.52 -8.03
C VAL A 119 -1.23 3.58 -9.03
N ASP A 120 -1.01 2.27 -8.92
CA ASP A 120 -1.63 1.31 -9.84
C ASP A 120 -3.16 1.34 -9.74
N VAL A 121 -3.74 1.46 -8.54
CA VAL A 121 -5.18 1.66 -8.34
C VAL A 121 -5.69 2.90 -9.06
N LEU A 122 -5.02 4.04 -8.89
CA LEU A 122 -5.43 5.30 -9.50
C LEU A 122 -5.27 5.29 -11.02
N GLU A 123 -4.18 4.77 -11.56
CA GLU A 123 -3.96 4.68 -13.00
C GLU A 123 -5.01 3.77 -13.66
N ASN A 124 -5.33 2.62 -13.05
CA ASN A 124 -6.40 1.76 -13.56
C ASN A 124 -7.78 2.42 -13.48
N PHE A 125 -8.05 3.21 -12.43
CA PHE A 125 -9.28 3.99 -12.33
C PHE A 125 -9.35 5.10 -13.40
N ARG A 126 -8.25 5.82 -13.64
CA ARG A 126 -8.14 6.84 -14.70
C ARG A 126 -8.40 6.24 -16.07
N ASP A 127 -7.73 5.13 -16.40
CA ASP A 127 -7.95 4.40 -17.66
C ASP A 127 -9.43 4.01 -17.82
N SER A 128 -10.07 3.53 -16.75
CA SER A 128 -11.49 3.14 -16.77
C SER A 128 -12.42 4.33 -17.01
N CYS A 129 -12.16 5.48 -16.37
CA CYS A 129 -12.94 6.70 -16.54
C CYS A 129 -12.77 7.32 -17.95
N ILE A 130 -11.55 7.34 -18.47
CA ILE A 130 -11.27 7.84 -19.82
C ILE A 130 -11.98 6.96 -20.85
N ASN A 131 -11.90 5.63 -20.71
CA ASN A 131 -12.54 4.71 -21.64
C ASN A 131 -14.07 4.74 -21.57
N SER A 132 -14.66 4.96 -20.38
CA SER A 132 -16.11 4.92 -20.19
C SER A 132 -16.80 6.27 -20.41
N TYR A 133 -16.13 7.37 -20.06
CA TYR A 133 -16.73 8.72 -20.02
C TYR A 133 -15.96 9.75 -20.86
N GLY A 134 -14.75 9.43 -21.34
CA GLY A 134 -13.88 10.40 -22.00
C GLY A 134 -13.27 11.45 -21.05
N LEU A 135 -13.37 11.23 -19.74
CA LEU A 135 -12.94 12.17 -18.70
C LEU A 135 -11.77 11.59 -17.91
N ASP A 136 -10.75 12.41 -17.67
CA ASP A 136 -9.63 12.06 -16.79
C ASP A 136 -9.89 12.59 -15.37
N PRO A 137 -10.05 11.70 -14.37
CA PRO A 137 -10.33 12.09 -12.98
C PRO A 137 -9.31 13.05 -12.37
N ALA A 138 -8.06 13.05 -12.85
CA ALA A 138 -6.99 13.89 -12.31
C ALA A 138 -7.25 15.40 -12.50
N TYR A 139 -8.18 15.77 -13.39
CA TYR A 139 -8.58 17.17 -13.59
C TYR A 139 -9.72 17.63 -12.68
N TYR A 140 -10.34 16.71 -11.92
CA TYR A 140 -11.49 16.96 -11.06
C TYR A 140 -11.11 16.86 -9.58
N TYR A 141 -11.98 17.35 -8.69
CA TYR A 141 -11.78 17.27 -7.24
C TYR A 141 -12.51 16.07 -6.59
N THR A 142 -13.62 15.62 -7.17
CA THR A 142 -14.47 14.54 -6.65
C THR A 142 -15.27 13.86 -7.78
N LEU A 143 -15.79 12.65 -7.54
CA LEU A 143 -16.67 11.92 -8.47
C LEU A 143 -18.00 12.63 -8.83
N PRO A 144 -18.68 13.35 -7.92
CA PRO A 144 -19.86 14.16 -8.28
C PRO A 144 -19.58 15.33 -9.24
N GLY A 145 -18.31 15.62 -9.55
CA GLY A 145 -17.92 16.58 -10.60
C GLY A 145 -17.93 15.99 -12.02
N PHE A 146 -18.35 14.73 -12.20
CA PHE A 146 -18.42 14.03 -13.49
C PHE A 146 -19.74 14.26 -14.27
N THR A 147 -20.64 15.11 -13.77
CA THR A 147 -21.91 15.50 -14.43
C THR A 147 -21.88 16.92 -14.95
#